data_AF-A0A835E329-F1
#
_entry.id   AF-A0A835E329-F1
#
_cell.length_a   1.000
_cell.length_b   1.000
_cell.length_c   1.000
_cell.angle_alpha   90.00
_cell.angle_beta   90.00
_cell.angle_gamma   90.00
#
_symmetry.space_group_name_H-M   'P 1'
#
loop_
_entity.id
_entity.type
_entity.pdbx_description
1 polymer ?
#
loop_
_entity_poly.entity_id
_entity_poly.type
_entity_poly.pdbx_seq_one_letter_code
_entity_poly.pdbx_strand_id
1 'polypeptide(L)'
;MFCLAECCGEVLLVTRPKRHYQGRFHVFRWKYGEQEWDRIASLGGCTLFLANYRFAGCLGPHHRGVRGDCIYYTTPGLLRVHCLVDETVTEQIINYPIGKVPMEFCQSVWVFPSKC
;
A
#
# COMPACT_ATOMS: atom_id res chain seq x y z
N MET A 1 8.79 -10.34 1.43
CA MET A 1 8.38 -10.07 0.02
C MET A 1 8.60 -8.60 -0.22
N PHE A 2 8.91 -8.19 -1.45
CA PHE A 2 9.12 -6.78 -1.77
C PHE A 2 8.48 -6.43 -3.12
N CYS A 3 8.17 -5.15 -3.31
CA CYS A 3 7.81 -4.57 -4.59
C CYS A 3 8.41 -3.16 -4.71
N LEU A 4 8.67 -2.74 -5.95
CA LEU A 4 8.93 -1.34 -6.25
C LEU A 4 7.61 -0.61 -6.46
N ALA A 5 7.56 0.65 -6.04
CA ALA A 5 6.43 1.55 -6.21
C ALA A 5 6.94 2.91 -6.67
N GLU A 6 6.12 3.62 -7.44
CA GLU A 6 6.35 5.02 -7.78
C GLU A 6 5.39 5.89 -6.95
N CYS A 7 5.90 6.98 -6.38
CA CYS A 7 5.09 7.93 -5.63
C CYS A 7 5.60 9.35 -5.80
N CYS A 8 4.82 10.19 -6.51
CA CYS A 8 5.14 11.60 -6.76
C CYS A 8 6.54 11.83 -7.38
N GLY A 9 6.94 10.97 -8.32
CA GLY A 9 8.23 11.02 -9.01
C GLY A 9 9.35 10.24 -8.29
N GLU A 10 9.10 9.77 -7.07
CA GLU A 10 10.10 9.04 -6.28
C GLU A 10 9.94 7.52 -6.45
N VAL A 11 11.07 6.81 -6.50
CA VAL A 11 11.10 5.35 -6.47
C VAL A 11 11.18 4.86 -5.03
N LEU A 12 10.21 4.02 -4.66
CA LEU A 12 10.10 3.43 -3.33
C LEU A 12 10.27 1.91 -3.39
N LEU A 13 11.01 1.37 -2.44
CA LEU A 13 11.07 -0.07 -2.16
C LEU A 13 10.17 -0.37 -0.96
N VAL A 14 9.12 -1.15 -1.20
CA VAL A 14 8.18 -1.56 -0.16
C VAL A 14 8.46 -3.02 0.18
N THR A 15 8.72 -3.30 1.46
CA THR A 15 9.01 -4.65 1.95
C THR A 15 8.04 -5.06 3.02
N ARG A 16 7.75 -6.37 3.10
CA ARG A 16 7.00 -6.98 4.19
C ARG A 16 7.74 -8.21 4.70
N PRO A 17 8.19 -8.25 5.97
CA PRO A 17 8.89 -9.39 6.53
C PRO A 17 7.95 -10.59 6.66
N LYS A 18 8.43 -11.79 6.25
CA LYS A 18 7.64 -13.03 6.26
C LYS A 18 7.35 -13.60 7.66
N ARG A 19 8.08 -13.18 8.70
CA ARG A 19 8.16 -13.90 9.99
C ARG A 19 7.26 -13.38 11.11
N HIS A 20 6.50 -12.30 10.92
CA HIS A 20 5.55 -11.82 11.92
C HIS A 20 4.12 -11.91 11.39
N TYR A 21 3.23 -12.53 12.16
CA TYR A 21 1.80 -12.65 11.87
C TYR A 21 1.09 -11.29 11.70
N GLN A 22 1.75 -10.19 12.09
CA GLN A 22 1.31 -8.81 11.89
C GLN A 22 2.21 -8.01 10.93
N GLY A 23 3.01 -8.70 10.10
CA GLY A 23 4.15 -8.15 9.34
C GLY A 23 3.85 -6.78 8.75
N ARG A 24 4.41 -5.75 9.42
CA ARG A 24 4.31 -4.35 9.03
C ARG A 24 5.06 -4.15 7.72
N PHE A 25 4.63 -3.17 6.95
CA PHE A 25 5.39 -2.75 5.80
C PHE A 25 6.54 -1.85 6.25
N HIS A 26 7.68 -1.98 5.57
CA HIS A 26 8.77 -1.02 5.64
C HIS A 26 8.94 -0.41 4.25
N VAL A 27 9.07 0.90 4.21
CA VAL A 27 9.24 1.65 2.97
C VAL A 27 10.60 2.31 2.98
N PHE A 28 11.28 2.21 1.85
CA PHE A 28 12.57 2.84 1.62
C PHE A 28 12.47 3.72 0.38
N ARG A 29 13.12 4.88 0.42
CA ARG A 29 13.24 5.80 -0.71
C ARG A 29 14.62 5.65 -1.33
N TRP A 30 14.68 5.64 -2.66
CA TRP A 30 15.95 5.65 -3.38
C TRP A 30 16.59 7.03 -3.33
N LYS A 31 17.83 7.12 -2.84
CA LYS A 31 18.62 8.35 -2.88
C LYS A 31 19.58 8.33 -4.07
N TYR A 32 19.21 9.01 -5.15
CA TYR A 32 19.98 9.02 -6.40
C TYR A 32 21.45 9.45 -6.23
N GLY A 33 21.74 10.44 -5.36
CA GLY A 33 23.11 10.92 -5.15
C GLY A 33 24.00 9.96 -4.37
N GLU A 34 23.42 9.20 -3.44
CA GLU A 34 24.14 8.29 -2.52
C GLU A 34 24.10 6.83 -3.00
N GLN A 35 23.26 6.52 -4.00
CA GLN A 35 23.01 5.17 -4.53
C GLN A 35 22.59 4.16 -3.44
N GLU A 36 21.84 4.64 -2.46
CA GLU A 36 21.37 3.84 -1.32
C GLU A 36 19.86 3.96 -1.11
N TRP A 37 19.34 3.03 -0.31
CA TRP A 37 17.96 3.00 0.13
C TRP A 37 17.85 3.55 1.55
N ASP A 38 17.10 4.61 1.75
CA ASP A 38 16.87 5.20 3.07
C ASP A 38 15.47 4.86 3.59
N ARG A 39 15.37 4.43 4.85
CA ARG A 39 14.10 4.02 5.43
C ARG A 39 13.27 5.26 5.78
N ILE A 40 12.06 5.33 5.25
CA ILE A 40 11.13 6.45 5.52
C ILE A 40 10.01 6.01 6.47
N ALA A 41 9.61 6.92 7.35
CA ALA A 41 8.47 6.75 8.26
C ALA A 41 7.20 7.50 7.79
N SER A 42 7.29 8.24 6.68
CA SER A 42 6.20 9.00 6.08
C SER A 42 6.35 9.03 4.57
N LEU A 43 5.22 9.04 3.85
CA LEU A 43 5.13 9.23 2.41
C LEU A 43 4.92 10.71 2.04
N GLY A 44 5.11 11.64 2.98
CA GLY A 44 4.80 13.06 2.79
C GLY A 44 3.31 13.31 2.57
N GLY A 45 2.45 12.57 3.26
CA GLY A 45 0.99 12.65 3.09
C GLY A 45 0.44 11.86 1.91
N CYS A 46 1.28 11.28 1.04
CA CYS A 46 0.84 10.42 -0.05
C CYS A 46 0.31 9.07 0.44
N THR A 47 -0.38 8.35 -0.44
CA THR A 47 -0.95 7.03 -0.13
C THR A 47 -0.56 6.02 -1.20
N LEU A 48 -0.13 4.83 -0.80
CA LEU A 48 0.20 3.71 -1.68
C LEU A 48 -0.89 2.65 -1.68
N PHE A 49 -1.11 2.04 -2.84
CA PHE A 49 -2.07 0.97 -3.04
C PHE A 49 -1.37 -0.26 -3.56
N LEU A 50 -1.57 -1.38 -2.86
CA LEU A 50 -1.00 -2.68 -3.18
C LEU A 50 -2.13 -3.70 -3.38
N ALA A 51 -1.98 -4.55 -4.40
CA ALA A 51 -2.84 -5.70 -4.64
C ALA A 51 -1.97 -6.95 -4.73
N ASN A 52 -2.25 -7.97 -3.89
CA ASN A 52 -1.46 -9.20 -3.86
C ASN A 52 0.06 -8.94 -3.82
N TYR A 53 0.49 -7.97 -3.01
CA TYR A 53 1.88 -7.53 -2.84
C TYR A 53 2.53 -6.88 -4.05
N ARG A 54 1.76 -6.47 -5.05
CA ARG A 54 2.22 -5.70 -6.21
C ARG A 54 1.74 -4.27 -6.10
N PHE A 55 2.55 -3.34 -6.59
CA PHE A 55 2.17 -1.94 -6.71
C PHE A 55 1.00 -1.81 -7.70
N ALA A 56 -0.05 -1.12 -7.26
CA ALA A 56 -1.22 -0.82 -8.09
C ALA A 56 -1.31 0.67 -8.44
N GLY A 57 -0.86 1.54 -7.53
CA GLY A 57 -0.86 2.98 -7.76
C GLY A 57 -0.54 3.77 -6.50
N CYS A 58 -0.44 5.07 -6.68
CA CYS A 58 -0.28 6.04 -5.60
C CYS A 58 -1.24 7.21 -5.79
N LEU A 59 -1.63 7.82 -4.68
CA LEU A 59 -2.29 9.12 -4.67
C LEU A 59 -1.39 10.13 -3.97
N GLY A 60 -1.34 11.34 -4.52
CA GLY A 60 -0.66 12.47 -3.87
C GLY A 60 -1.33 12.86 -2.56
N PRO A 61 -0.75 13.83 -1.83
CA PRO A 61 -1.28 14.26 -0.55
C PRO A 61 -2.65 14.94 -0.69
N HIS A 62 -3.38 15.02 0.42
CA HIS A 62 -4.66 15.75 0.54
C HIS A 62 -5.84 15.23 -0.29
N HIS A 63 -5.81 13.98 -0.74
CA HIS A 63 -6.96 13.36 -1.40
C HIS A 63 -8.09 13.10 -0.39
N ARG A 64 -9.27 13.69 -0.62
CA ARG A 64 -10.43 13.50 0.28
C ARG A 64 -10.82 12.03 0.34
N GLY A 65 -11.19 11.56 1.53
CA GLY A 65 -11.65 10.18 1.77
C GLY A 65 -10.54 9.13 1.85
N VAL A 66 -9.27 9.51 1.68
CA VAL A 66 -8.11 8.61 1.75
C VAL A 66 -7.17 9.10 2.83
N ARG A 67 -6.70 8.19 3.69
CA ARG A 67 -5.74 8.52 4.73
C ARG A 67 -4.34 8.64 4.12
N GLY A 68 -3.69 9.78 4.34
CA GLY A 68 -2.30 10.01 3.96
C GLY A 68 -1.32 9.16 4.78
N ASP A 69 -0.08 9.04 4.27
CA ASP A 69 1.00 8.27 4.89
C ASP A 69 0.67 6.80 5.15
N CYS A 70 -0.22 6.25 4.32
CA CYS A 70 -0.74 4.90 4.48
C CYS A 70 -0.47 4.02 3.26
N ILE A 71 -0.40 2.71 3.52
CA ILE A 71 -0.41 1.66 2.53
C ILE A 71 -1.74 0.92 2.65
N TYR A 72 -2.55 1.02 1.60
CA TYR A 72 -3.76 0.26 1.42
C TYR A 72 -3.40 -1.04 0.72
N TYR A 73 -3.73 -2.16 1.34
CA TYR A 73 -3.38 -3.49 0.88
C TYR A 73 -4.62 -4.37 0.86
N THR A 74 -4.93 -4.94 -0.29
CA THR A 74 -6.06 -5.86 -0.44
C THR A 74 -5.60 -7.29 -0.69
N THR A 75 -6.26 -8.21 0.00
CA THR A 75 -6.37 -9.63 -0.36
C THR A 75 -7.84 -9.98 -0.54
N PRO A 76 -8.20 -11.10 -1.20
CA PRO A 76 -9.59 -11.52 -1.30
C PRO A 76 -10.31 -11.46 0.06
N GLY A 77 -11.39 -10.67 0.13
CA GLY A 77 -12.22 -10.49 1.32
C GLY A 77 -11.67 -9.59 2.44
N LEU A 78 -10.49 -8.97 2.28
CA LEU A 78 -9.88 -8.14 3.32
C LEU A 78 -9.19 -6.91 2.74
N LEU A 79 -9.57 -5.74 3.25
CA LEU A 79 -8.79 -4.52 3.15
C LEU A 79 -7.98 -4.35 4.43
N ARG A 80 -6.69 -4.09 4.29
CA ARG A 80 -5.81 -3.69 5.39
C ARG A 80 -5.17 -2.35 5.09
N VAL A 81 -5.21 -1.45 6.06
CA VAL A 81 -4.59 -0.12 5.98
C VAL A 81 -3.46 -0.06 7.00
N HIS A 82 -2.25 0.19 6.54
CA HIS A 82 -1.07 0.38 7.37
C HIS A 82 -0.64 1.84 7.33
N CYS A 83 -0.73 2.55 8.44
CA CYS A 83 -0.18 3.89 8.57
C CYS A 83 1.31 3.79 8.91
N LEU A 84 2.16 4.55 8.22
CA LEU A 84 3.61 4.55 8.48
C LEU A 84 4.00 5.46 9.66
N VAL A 85 3.21 6.51 9.91
CA VAL A 85 3.53 7.55 10.90
C VAL A 85 3.27 7.08 12.33
N ASP A 86 2.08 6.52 12.58
CA ASP A 86 1.68 6.03 13.91
C ASP A 86 1.74 4.50 14.02
N GLU A 87 2.20 3.84 12.94
CA GLU A 87 2.32 2.38 12.83
C GLU A 87 1.01 1.60 13.06
N THR A 88 -0.14 2.28 12.96
CA THR A 88 -1.45 1.64 13.13
C THR A 88 -1.80 0.72 11.97
N VAL A 89 -2.51 -0.36 12.29
CA VAL A 89 -3.03 -1.31 11.31
C VAL A 89 -4.52 -1.45 11.51
N THR A 90 -5.29 -1.13 10.46
CA THR A 90 -6.75 -1.30 10.45
C THR A 90 -7.11 -2.37 9.44
N GLU A 91 -8.09 -3.19 9.79
CA GLU A 91 -8.62 -4.25 8.95
C GLU A 91 -10.11 -4.05 8.73
N GLN A 92 -10.54 -4.26 7.49
CA GLN A 92 -11.94 -4.22 7.11
C GLN A 92 -12.27 -5.44 6.26
N ILE A 93 -13.22 -6.24 6.74
CA ILE A 93 -13.75 -7.38 5.99
C ILE A 93 -14.60 -6.85 4.85
N ILE A 94 -14.30 -7.29 3.63
CA ILE A 94 -15.06 -6.93 2.44
C ILE A 94 -16.11 -8.01 2.21
N ASN A 95 -17.39 -7.65 2.41
CA ASN A 95 -18.52 -8.52 2.12
C ASN A 95 -18.91 -8.38 0.65
N TYR A 96 -18.73 -9.45 -0.13
CA TYR A 96 -19.18 -9.46 -1.53
C TYR A 96 -20.69 -9.77 -1.60
N PRO A 97 -21.43 -9.13 -2.53
CA PRO A 97 -22.88 -9.34 -2.67
C PRO A 97 -23.30 -10.78 -2.96
N ILE A 98 -22.42 -11.58 -3.57
CA ILE A 98 -22.70 -12.94 -4.07
C ILE A 98 -22.15 -14.03 -3.10
N GLY A 99 -21.75 -13.64 -1.88
CA GLY A 99 -21.14 -14.55 -0.92
C GLY A 99 -19.61 -14.68 -1.10
N LYS A 100 -19.01 -15.81 -0.70
CA LYS A 100 -17.56 -16.02 -0.82
C LYS A 100 -17.19 -16.30 -2.29
N VAL A 101 -16.67 -15.30 -3.00
CA VAL A 101 -16.06 -15.51 -4.32
C VAL A 101 -14.83 -16.43 -4.14
N PRO A 102 -14.65 -17.48 -4.94
CA PRO A 102 -13.48 -18.34 -4.85
C PRO A 102 -12.20 -17.51 -5.00
N MET A 103 -11.25 -17.67 -4.08
CA MET A 103 -10.01 -16.88 -4.04
C MET A 103 -9.20 -16.92 -5.34
N GLU A 104 -9.45 -17.92 -6.18
CA GLU A 104 -8.75 -18.18 -7.45
C GLU A 104 -9.15 -17.20 -8.57
N PHE A 105 -10.30 -16.50 -8.46
CA PHE A 105 -10.81 -15.62 -9.52
C PHE A 105 -10.84 -14.13 -9.14
N CYS A 106 -10.46 -13.75 -7.92
CA CYS A 106 -10.40 -12.34 -7.52
C CYS A 106 -9.03 -11.72 -7.83
N GLN A 107 -8.84 -11.28 -9.08
CA GLN A 107 -7.85 -10.22 -9.30
C GLN A 107 -8.31 -8.99 -8.51
N SER A 108 -7.58 -8.65 -7.45
CA SER A 108 -7.83 -7.43 -6.69
C SER A 108 -7.37 -6.25 -7.54
N VAL A 109 -8.33 -5.51 -8.11
CA VAL A 109 -8.05 -4.33 -8.92
C VAL A 109 -8.38 -3.10 -8.11
N TRP A 110 -7.49 -2.12 -8.12
CA TRP A 110 -7.75 -0.80 -7.60
C TRP A 110 -8.24 0.10 -8.73
N VAL A 111 -9.37 0.78 -8.52
CA VAL A 111 -9.90 1.79 -9.44
C VAL A 111 -9.68 3.15 -8.80
N PHE A 112 -8.95 4.02 -9.48
CA PHE A 112 -8.64 5.36 -9.01
C PHE A 112 -9.52 6.37 -9.75
N PRO A 113 -9.96 7.46 -9.09
CA PRO A 113 -10.55 8.58 -9.80
C PRO A 113 -9.56 9.07 -10.85
N SER A 114 -10.05 9.45 -12.04
CA SER A 114 -9.21 10.11 -13.04
C SER A 114 -8.54 11.32 -12.39
N LYS A 115 -7.23 11.48 -12.60
CA LYS A 115 -6.52 12.68 -12.15
C LYS A 115 -7.20 13.89 -12.80
N CYS A 116 -7.92 14.68 -12.01
CA CYS A 116 -8.37 16.01 -12.41
C CYS A 116 -7.19 16.98 -12.37
#